data_AF-A0A7V4FY87-F1
#
_entry.id   AF-A0A7V4FY87-F1
#
_cell.length_a   1.000
_cell.length_b   1.000
_cell.length_c   1.000
_cell.angle_alpha   90.00
_cell.angle_beta   90.00
_cell.angle_gamma   90.00
#
_symmetry.space_group_name_H-M   'P 1'
#
loop_
_entity.id
_entity.type
_entity.pdbx_description
1 polymer ?
#
loop_
_entity_poly.entity_id
_entity_poly.type
_entity_poly.pdbx_seq_one_letter_code
_entity_poly.pdbx_strand_id
1 'polypeptide(L)'
;MSEAVLRLALGHPEIHFRLRVNGRVALDLPPHRDMAERVRAALARRGAQVLHEASGEEGGVKVRGFLASPEESAPGGRSTFLFVGRRFVRDRTLLHAVAQGYGELLEKGRYPLAALFVDVPGQELDINVHPQKLEVRFSRPQEVYAAVRRVVSRAVASAPWLTVSPIRAYTLPPERAKEPADTSPRLVSRAERR
;
A
#
# COMPACT_ATOMS: atom_id res chain seq x y z
N MET A 1 15.89 1.96 17.13
CA MET A 1 15.66 1.06 18.28
C MET A 1 14.18 0.76 18.49
N SER A 2 13.26 1.74 18.48
CA SER A 2 11.80 1.49 18.60
C SER A 2 11.20 0.57 17.53
N GLU A 3 11.74 0.65 16.31
CA GLU A 3 11.28 -0.11 15.15
C GLU A 3 11.37 -1.64 15.33
N ALA A 4 12.44 -2.15 15.91
CA ALA A 4 12.63 -3.59 16.12
C ALA A 4 11.61 -4.13 17.13
N VAL A 5 11.36 -3.38 18.20
CA VAL A 5 10.37 -3.73 19.22
C VAL A 5 8.96 -3.72 18.64
N LEU A 6 8.64 -2.75 17.76
CA LEU A 6 7.34 -2.71 17.10
C LEU A 6 7.09 -3.94 16.22
N ARG A 7 8.10 -4.40 15.49
CA ARG A 7 8.01 -5.61 14.65
C ARG A 7 7.79 -6.86 15.49
N LEU A 8 8.48 -6.98 16.62
CA LEU A 8 8.27 -8.07 17.57
C LEU A 8 6.85 -8.03 18.15
N ALA A 9 6.38 -6.84 18.55
CA ALA A 9 5.04 -6.65 19.10
C ALA A 9 3.91 -7.01 18.12
N LEU A 10 4.11 -6.72 16.83
CA LEU A 10 3.17 -7.08 15.78
C LEU A 10 3.14 -8.59 15.48
N GLY A 11 4.27 -9.30 15.64
CA GLY A 11 4.31 -10.76 15.49
C GLY A 11 3.76 -11.54 16.69
N HIS A 12 3.63 -10.87 17.85
CA HIS A 12 3.26 -11.46 19.14
C HIS A 12 2.23 -10.59 19.89
N PRO A 13 0.97 -10.54 19.42
CA PRO A 13 -0.08 -9.73 20.04
C PRO A 13 -0.33 -10.05 21.52
N GLU A 14 -0.08 -11.29 21.91
CA GLU A 14 -0.29 -11.84 23.25
C GLU A 14 0.70 -11.33 24.31
N ILE A 15 1.80 -10.69 23.91
CA ILE A 15 2.88 -10.26 24.81
C ILE A 15 2.83 -8.74 25.02
N HIS A 16 3.08 -8.29 26.25
CA HIS A 16 3.27 -6.87 26.55
C HIS A 16 4.66 -6.41 26.12
N PHE A 17 4.74 -5.42 25.23
CA PHE A 17 6.00 -4.75 24.89
C PHE A 17 6.06 -3.34 25.47
N ARG A 18 7.08 -3.08 26.30
CA ARG A 18 7.37 -1.74 26.83
C ARG A 18 8.82 -1.37 26.56
N LEU A 19 9.05 -0.25 25.88
CA LEU A 19 10.38 0.29 25.61
C LEU A 19 10.54 1.62 26.36
N ARG A 20 11.61 1.72 27.15
CA ARG A 20 12.04 2.98 27.78
C ARG A 20 13.35 3.44 27.15
N VAL A 21 13.42 4.73 26.80
CA VAL A 21 14.62 5.39 26.28
C VAL A 21 14.86 6.61 27.14
N ASN A 22 16.04 6.69 27.76
CA ASN A 22 16.43 7.80 28.65
C ASN A 22 15.37 8.09 29.74
N GLY A 23 14.86 7.03 30.38
CA GLY A 23 13.83 7.12 31.43
C GLY A 23 12.40 7.41 30.95
N ARG A 24 12.20 7.76 29.67
CA ARG A 24 10.87 8.03 29.09
C ARG A 24 10.33 6.79 28.39
N VAL A 25 9.02 6.56 28.51
CA VAL A 25 8.34 5.46 27.80
C VAL A 25 8.22 5.83 26.33
N ALA A 26 9.00 5.17 25.48
CA ALA A 26 9.01 5.38 24.04
C ALA A 26 8.01 4.49 23.30
N LEU A 27 7.65 3.33 23.89
CA LEU A 27 6.66 2.39 23.39
C LEU A 27 5.98 1.72 24.59
N ASP A 28 4.66 1.63 24.58
CA ASP A 28 3.90 0.79 25.50
C ASP A 28 2.76 0.13 24.71
N LEU A 29 2.81 -1.19 24.61
CA LEU A 29 1.90 -2.02 23.83
C LEU A 29 1.43 -3.18 24.72
N PRO A 30 0.35 -2.99 25.51
CA PRO A 30 -0.21 -4.03 26.38
C PRO A 30 -0.69 -5.23 25.56
N PRO A 31 -0.81 -6.44 26.15
CA PRO A 31 -1.23 -7.63 25.41
C PRO A 31 -2.67 -7.47 24.90
N HIS A 32 -2.92 -7.93 23.67
CA HIS A 32 -4.27 -8.01 23.10
C HIS A 32 -4.59 -9.47 22.75
N ARG A 33 -5.87 -9.85 22.92
CA ARG A 33 -6.36 -11.16 22.48
C ARG A 33 -6.57 -11.22 20.98
N ASP A 34 -6.85 -10.07 20.37
CA ASP A 34 -7.06 -9.94 18.94
C ASP A 34 -5.86 -9.24 18.27
N MET A 35 -5.38 -9.84 17.20
CA MET A 35 -4.34 -9.27 16.33
C MET A 35 -4.78 -7.91 15.77
N ALA A 36 -6.06 -7.74 15.43
CA ALA A 36 -6.55 -6.50 14.86
C ALA A 36 -6.36 -5.31 15.81
N GLU A 37 -6.63 -5.50 17.10
CA GLU A 37 -6.42 -4.47 18.12
C GLU A 37 -4.94 -4.13 18.29
N ARG A 38 -4.06 -5.14 18.36
CA ARG A 38 -2.60 -4.94 18.40
C ARG A 38 -2.13 -4.11 17.20
N VAL A 39 -2.58 -4.46 16.00
CA VAL A 39 -2.18 -3.79 14.77
C VAL A 39 -2.69 -2.35 14.73
N ARG A 40 -3.96 -2.10 15.12
CA ARG A 40 -4.51 -0.74 15.26
C ARG A 40 -3.67 0.10 16.23
N ALA A 41 -3.38 -0.42 17.42
CA ALA A 41 -2.57 0.30 18.41
C ALA A 41 -1.15 0.59 17.90
N ALA A 42 -0.56 -0.34 17.16
CA ALA A 42 0.78 -0.18 16.60
C ALA A 42 0.83 0.83 15.43
N LEU A 43 -0.12 0.75 14.49
CA LEU A 43 -0.16 1.61 13.31
C LEU A 43 -0.73 3.00 13.59
N ALA A 44 -1.60 3.18 14.58
CA ALA A 44 -2.04 4.51 15.02
C ALA A 44 -0.85 5.39 15.43
N ARG A 45 0.18 4.79 16.03
CA ARG A 45 1.45 5.48 16.37
C ARG A 45 2.28 5.89 15.14
N ARG A 46 1.93 5.36 13.97
CA ARG A 46 2.51 5.74 12.66
C ARG A 46 1.63 6.71 11.89
N GLY A 47 0.52 7.15 12.48
CA GLY A 47 -0.41 8.09 11.87
C GLY A 47 -1.62 7.44 11.20
N ALA A 48 -1.79 6.10 11.27
CA ALA A 48 -3.00 5.47 10.74
C ALA A 48 -4.24 5.95 11.52
N GLN A 49 -5.23 6.47 10.80
CA GLN A 49 -6.51 6.88 11.37
C GLN A 49 -7.52 5.73 11.37
N VAL A 50 -7.73 5.14 10.20
CA VAL A 50 -8.67 4.03 9.99
C VAL A 50 -7.96 2.92 9.23
N LEU A 51 -8.12 1.69 9.70
CA LEU A 51 -7.60 0.50 9.02
C LEU A 51 -8.76 -0.32 8.49
N HIS A 52 -8.71 -0.66 7.21
CA HIS A 52 -9.58 -1.64 6.61
C HIS A 52 -8.92 -3.02 6.66
N GLU A 53 -9.70 -4.03 7.02
CA GLU A 53 -9.20 -5.40 7.11
C GLU A 53 -9.30 -6.08 5.73
N ALA A 54 -8.21 -6.70 5.32
CA ALA A 54 -8.14 -7.57 4.16
C ALA A 54 -8.01 -9.02 4.67
N SER A 55 -8.86 -9.92 4.19
CA SER A 55 -8.77 -11.34 4.54
C SER A 55 -9.15 -12.19 3.34
N GLY A 56 -8.39 -13.24 3.08
CA GLY A 56 -8.71 -14.19 2.03
C GLY A 56 -7.69 -15.30 1.89
N GLU A 57 -8.06 -16.30 1.09
CA GLU A 57 -7.22 -17.45 0.77
C GLU A 57 -7.21 -17.64 -0.75
N GLU A 58 -6.03 -17.85 -1.34
CA GLU A 58 -5.83 -18.10 -2.77
C GLU A 58 -4.79 -19.21 -2.92
N GLY A 59 -5.15 -20.32 -3.58
CA GLY A 59 -4.20 -21.43 -3.80
C GLY A 59 -3.61 -22.02 -2.50
N GLY A 60 -4.37 -21.96 -1.40
CA GLY A 60 -3.92 -22.37 -0.06
C GLY A 60 -3.14 -21.30 0.71
N VAL A 61 -2.73 -20.20 0.08
CA VAL A 61 -2.06 -19.08 0.75
C VAL A 61 -3.10 -18.21 1.44
N LYS A 62 -3.05 -18.14 2.77
CA LYS A 62 -3.91 -17.29 3.59
C LYS A 62 -3.26 -15.94 3.79
N VAL A 63 -4.02 -14.88 3.56
CA VAL A 63 -3.56 -13.50 3.73
C VAL A 63 -4.54 -12.79 4.64
N ARG A 64 -4.01 -12.22 5.73
CA ARG A 64 -4.70 -11.25 6.57
C ARG A 64 -3.94 -9.94 6.55
N GLY A 65 -4.61 -8.82 6.36
CA GLY A 65 -3.99 -7.52 6.24
C GLY A 65 -4.80 -6.43 6.92
N PHE A 66 -4.12 -5.38 7.36
CA PHE A 66 -4.72 -4.17 7.88
C PHE A 66 -4.15 -3.01 7.08
N LEU A 67 -5.02 -2.35 6.34
CA LEU A 67 -4.70 -1.47 5.24
C LEU A 67 -5.16 -0.05 5.58
N ALA A 68 -4.24 0.92 5.57
CA ALA A 68 -4.57 2.33 5.71
C ALA A 68 -5.03 2.94 4.38
N SER A 69 -5.55 4.18 4.44
CA SER A 69 -5.95 4.92 3.24
C SER A 69 -4.75 5.13 2.29
N PRO A 70 -4.94 5.18 0.96
CA PRO A 70 -3.89 5.55 0.02
C PRO A 70 -3.23 6.90 0.34
N GLU A 71 -3.98 7.83 0.95
CA GLU A 71 -3.48 9.15 1.39
C GLU A 71 -2.41 9.04 2.50
N GLU A 72 -2.46 7.97 3.29
CA GLU A 72 -1.52 7.69 4.39
C GLU A 72 -0.30 6.87 3.90
N SER A 73 -0.11 6.77 2.59
CA SER A 73 1.05 6.12 2.00
C SER A 73 2.34 6.93 2.26
N ALA A 74 3.49 6.25 2.21
CA ALA A 74 4.79 6.87 2.38
C ALA A 74 5.77 6.45 1.26
N PRO A 75 6.79 7.26 0.96
CA PRO A 75 7.85 6.86 0.05
C PRO A 75 8.66 5.69 0.64
N GLY A 76 8.84 4.65 -0.17
CA GLY A 76 9.57 3.44 0.21
C GLY A 76 8.77 2.49 1.12
N GLY A 77 9.02 1.19 0.99
CA GLY A 77 8.25 0.13 1.67
C GLY A 77 8.53 -0.08 3.15
N ARG A 78 8.97 0.96 3.88
CA ARG A 78 9.27 0.85 5.32
C ARG A 78 8.02 1.00 6.21
N SER A 79 6.98 1.65 5.69
CA SER A 79 5.67 1.80 6.35
C SER A 79 4.84 0.52 6.31
N THR A 80 5.11 -0.37 5.36
CA THR A 80 4.42 -1.65 5.23
C THR A 80 5.17 -2.74 6.01
N PHE A 81 4.48 -3.36 6.97
CA PHE A 81 4.97 -4.50 7.72
C PHE A 81 4.48 -5.79 7.06
N LEU A 82 5.41 -6.67 6.74
CA LEU A 82 5.13 -7.98 6.16
C LEU A 82 5.55 -9.06 7.12
N PHE A 83 4.66 -10.02 7.35
CA PHE A 83 4.90 -11.19 8.16
C PHE A 83 4.61 -12.45 7.36
N VAL A 84 5.53 -13.42 7.44
CA VAL A 84 5.28 -14.79 6.99
C VAL A 84 5.21 -15.67 8.24
N GLY A 85 4.04 -16.23 8.50
CA GLY A 85 3.67 -16.72 9.83
C GLY A 85 3.78 -15.60 10.87
N ARG A 86 4.66 -15.77 11.87
CA ARG A 86 4.92 -14.78 12.94
C ARG A 86 6.19 -13.96 12.75
N ARG A 87 6.92 -14.16 11.65
CA ARG A 87 8.23 -13.54 11.43
C ARG A 87 8.11 -12.34 10.53
N PHE A 88 8.67 -11.21 10.96
CA PHE A 88 8.81 -10.04 10.11
C PHE A 88 9.79 -10.33 8.96
N VAL A 89 9.44 -9.93 7.75
CA VAL A 89 10.24 -10.16 6.54
C VAL A 89 10.40 -8.88 5.74
N ARG A 90 11.48 -8.78 4.97
CA ARG A 90 11.70 -7.70 4.01
C ARG A 90 11.79 -8.25 2.61
N ASP A 91 10.64 -8.64 2.09
CA ASP A 91 10.52 -9.16 0.74
C ASP A 91 10.03 -8.07 -0.23
N ARG A 92 10.86 -7.72 -1.22
CA ARG A 92 10.54 -6.68 -2.20
C ARG A 92 9.40 -7.10 -3.13
N THR A 93 9.29 -8.39 -3.42
CA THR A 93 8.26 -8.98 -4.28
C THR A 93 6.91 -8.88 -3.60
N LEU A 94 6.82 -9.21 -2.31
CA LEU A 94 5.59 -9.03 -1.53
C LEU A 94 5.23 -7.56 -1.33
N LEU A 95 6.20 -6.69 -1.05
CA LEU A 95 5.95 -5.24 -0.99
C LEU A 95 5.36 -4.73 -2.31
N HIS A 96 5.90 -5.18 -3.44
CA HIS A 96 5.35 -4.86 -4.75
C HIS A 96 3.94 -5.42 -4.94
N ALA A 97 3.66 -6.65 -4.48
CA ALA A 97 2.32 -7.24 -4.55
C ALA A 97 1.27 -6.39 -3.84
N VAL A 98 1.61 -5.86 -2.65
CA VAL A 98 0.74 -4.96 -1.88
C VAL A 98 0.49 -3.66 -2.63
N ALA A 99 1.54 -3.02 -3.14
CA ALA A 99 1.41 -1.79 -3.92
C ALA A 99 0.56 -2.00 -5.18
N GLN A 100 0.75 -3.13 -5.88
CA GLN A 100 -0.07 -3.50 -7.04
C GLN A 100 -1.52 -3.86 -6.68
N GLY A 101 -1.78 -4.30 -5.44
CA GLY A 101 -3.13 -4.49 -4.95
C GLY A 101 -3.89 -3.17 -4.81
N TYR A 102 -3.21 -2.10 -4.42
CA TYR A 102 -3.78 -0.74 -4.42
C TYR A 102 -3.92 -0.15 -5.82
N GLY A 103 -3.10 -0.60 -6.78
CA GLY A 103 -3.17 -0.17 -8.17
C GLY A 103 -2.92 1.32 -8.33
N GLU A 104 -3.77 2.00 -9.11
CA GLU A 104 -3.63 3.42 -9.47
C GLU A 104 -3.87 4.38 -8.31
N LEU A 105 -4.38 3.90 -7.16
CA LEU A 105 -4.58 4.73 -5.96
C LEU A 105 -3.25 5.15 -5.32
N LEU A 106 -2.15 4.49 -5.65
CA LEU A 106 -0.82 4.83 -5.15
C LEU A 106 0.06 5.39 -6.26
N GLU A 107 0.73 6.49 -5.96
CA GLU A 107 1.80 6.99 -6.84
C GLU A 107 2.97 5.98 -6.89
N LYS A 108 3.67 5.99 -8.03
CA LYS A 108 4.83 5.11 -8.25
C LYS A 108 5.89 5.29 -7.16
N GLY A 109 6.26 4.19 -6.50
CA GLY A 109 7.29 4.17 -5.45
C GLY A 109 6.77 4.48 -4.04
N ARG A 110 5.46 4.71 -3.89
CA ARG A 110 4.79 4.81 -2.60
C ARG A 110 4.25 3.46 -2.15
N TYR A 111 4.17 3.29 -0.84
CA TYR A 111 3.66 2.08 -0.21
C TYR A 111 2.70 2.47 0.92
N PRO A 112 1.59 1.75 1.08
CA PRO A 112 0.60 2.07 2.10
C PRO A 112 1.15 1.78 3.49
N LEU A 113 0.72 2.56 4.47
CA LEU A 113 0.84 2.14 5.87
C LEU A 113 -0.03 0.90 6.06
N ALA A 114 0.59 -0.24 6.33
CA ALA A 114 -0.14 -1.50 6.38
C ALA A 114 0.62 -2.56 7.20
N ALA A 115 -0.10 -3.56 7.72
CA ALA A 115 0.49 -4.77 8.26
C ALA A 115 -0.18 -5.99 7.63
N LEU A 116 0.59 -6.86 6.99
CA LEU A 116 0.10 -8.08 6.36
C LEU A 116 0.76 -9.32 6.94
N PHE A 117 -0.05 -10.35 7.13
CA PHE A 117 0.30 -11.66 7.65
C PHE A 117 -0.04 -12.68 6.58
N VAL A 118 0.97 -13.37 6.09
CA VAL A 118 0.87 -14.37 5.04
C VAL A 118 1.20 -15.72 5.65
N ASP A 119 0.28 -16.66 5.52
CA ASP A 119 0.46 -18.05 5.93
C ASP A 119 0.42 -18.93 4.68
N VAL A 120 1.46 -19.75 4.51
CA VAL A 120 1.66 -20.57 3.31
C VAL A 120 1.80 -22.02 3.76
N PRO A 121 0.92 -22.93 3.30
CA PRO A 121 0.91 -24.31 3.74
C PRO A 121 2.15 -25.07 3.26
N GLY A 122 2.69 -25.92 4.15
CA GLY A 122 3.78 -26.84 3.82
C GLY A 122 5.17 -26.21 3.67
N GLN A 123 5.40 -25.00 4.18
CA GLN A 123 6.73 -24.38 4.06
C GLN A 123 7.75 -24.91 5.07
N GLU A 124 8.73 -25.66 4.57
CA GLU A 124 10.12 -25.53 5.00
C GLU A 124 10.61 -24.15 4.56
N LEU A 125 10.34 -23.12 5.38
CA LEU A 125 10.80 -21.77 5.10
C LEU A 125 12.33 -21.75 5.28
N ASP A 126 13.10 -21.88 4.20
CA ASP A 126 14.53 -21.59 4.21
C ASP A 126 14.71 -20.06 4.32
N ILE A 127 14.58 -19.57 5.56
CA ILE A 127 14.87 -18.19 5.90
C ILE A 127 16.38 -18.09 6.06
N ASN A 128 17.07 -17.53 5.08
CA ASN A 128 18.44 -17.12 5.29
C ASN A 128 18.46 -15.86 6.17
N VAL A 129 18.70 -16.04 7.48
CA VAL A 129 18.59 -15.01 8.53
C VAL A 129 19.83 -14.09 8.57
N HIS A 130 20.12 -13.43 7.45
CA HIS A 130 20.58 -12.04 7.39
C HIS A 130 20.09 -11.07 8.50
N PRO A 131 20.84 -10.60 9.52
CA PRO A 131 20.34 -9.57 10.45
C PRO A 131 19.90 -8.27 9.76
N GLN A 132 20.37 -8.05 8.53
CA GLN A 132 20.08 -6.90 7.68
C GLN A 132 19.24 -7.23 6.42
N LYS A 133 19.07 -8.51 6.07
CA LYS A 133 18.35 -9.01 4.89
C LYS A 133 17.55 -10.26 5.23
N LEU A 134 16.36 -10.05 5.82
CA LEU A 134 15.38 -11.11 6.07
C LEU A 134 14.62 -11.40 4.78
N GLU A 135 15.30 -12.06 3.83
CA GLU A 135 14.72 -12.50 2.56
C GLU A 135 14.12 -13.91 2.73
N VAL A 136 12.92 -14.12 2.21
CA VAL A 136 12.21 -15.39 2.28
C VAL A 136 12.27 -16.07 0.93
N ARG A 137 12.65 -17.34 0.90
CA ARG A 137 12.53 -18.17 -0.30
C ARG A 137 11.23 -18.95 -0.25
N PHE A 138 10.29 -18.57 -1.10
CA PHE A 138 9.07 -19.33 -1.32
C PHE A 138 9.33 -20.43 -2.35
N SER A 139 8.82 -21.63 -2.13
CA SER A 139 8.86 -22.71 -3.15
C SER A 139 7.98 -22.36 -4.36
N ARG A 140 6.91 -21.57 -4.14
CA ARG A 140 5.97 -21.10 -5.17
C ARG A 140 5.76 -19.57 -5.10
N PRO A 141 6.78 -18.76 -5.44
CA PRO A 141 6.77 -17.33 -5.21
C PRO A 141 5.69 -16.58 -6.03
N GLN A 142 5.38 -17.06 -7.23
CA GLN A 142 4.36 -16.46 -8.09
C GLN A 142 2.95 -16.64 -7.53
N GLU A 143 2.67 -17.81 -6.93
CA GLU A 143 1.38 -18.08 -6.28
C GLU A 143 1.19 -17.17 -5.06
N VAL A 144 2.23 -17.05 -4.21
CA VAL A 144 2.18 -16.16 -3.04
C VAL A 144 2.01 -14.70 -3.46
N TYR A 145 2.74 -14.25 -4.48
CA TYR A 145 2.60 -12.90 -5.03
C TYR A 145 1.17 -12.64 -5.53
N ALA A 146 0.62 -13.55 -6.33
CA ALA A 146 -0.72 -13.44 -6.88
C ALA A 146 -1.79 -13.43 -5.77
N ALA A 147 -1.64 -14.28 -4.75
CA ALA A 147 -2.52 -14.35 -3.60
C ALA A 147 -2.57 -13.01 -2.85
N VAL A 148 -1.41 -12.46 -2.47
CA VAL A 148 -1.32 -11.18 -1.77
C VAL A 148 -1.94 -10.06 -2.60
N ARG A 149 -1.55 -9.95 -3.89
CA ARG A 149 -2.10 -8.92 -4.79
C ARG A 149 -3.63 -8.99 -4.88
N ARG A 150 -4.19 -10.19 -5.09
CA ARG A 150 -5.64 -10.38 -5.26
C ARG A 150 -6.41 -10.08 -3.98
N VAL A 151 -5.96 -10.58 -2.83
CA VAL A 151 -6.61 -10.32 -1.54
C VAL A 151 -6.60 -8.83 -1.22
N VAL A 152 -5.45 -8.16 -1.39
CA VAL A 152 -5.34 -6.72 -1.19
C VAL A 152 -6.23 -5.96 -2.17
N SER A 153 -6.22 -6.31 -3.45
CA SER A 153 -7.04 -5.65 -4.47
C SER A 153 -8.54 -5.74 -4.19
N ARG A 154 -9.02 -6.92 -3.76
CA ARG A 154 -10.43 -7.08 -3.35
C ARG A 154 -10.78 -6.22 -2.15
N ALA A 155 -9.92 -6.19 -1.13
CA ALA A 155 -10.16 -5.39 0.07
C ALA A 155 -10.14 -3.89 -0.24
N VAL A 156 -9.20 -3.43 -1.06
CA VAL A 156 -9.11 -2.03 -1.49
C VAL A 156 -10.37 -1.62 -2.26
N ALA A 157 -10.90 -2.49 -3.14
CA ALA A 157 -12.12 -2.22 -3.91
C ALA A 157 -13.39 -2.08 -3.04
N SER A 158 -13.43 -2.74 -1.87
CA SER A 158 -14.54 -2.63 -0.90
C SER A 158 -14.32 -1.58 0.19
N ALA A 159 -13.22 -0.83 0.13
CA ALA A 159 -12.81 0.02 1.24
C ALA A 159 -13.55 1.37 1.25
N PRO A 160 -13.84 1.91 2.45
CA PRO A 160 -14.69 3.10 2.61
C PRO A 160 -14.08 4.40 2.09
N TRP A 161 -12.76 4.46 1.90
CA TRP A 161 -12.07 5.64 1.38
C TRP A 161 -12.33 5.90 -0.11
N LEU A 162 -12.86 4.91 -0.85
CA LEU A 162 -13.28 5.11 -2.24
C LEU A 162 -14.57 5.94 -2.36
N THR A 163 -15.33 6.07 -1.26
CA THR A 163 -16.59 6.83 -1.24
C THR A 163 -16.36 8.34 -1.07
N VAL A 164 -15.16 8.75 -0.66
CA VAL A 164 -14.81 10.18 -0.47
C VAL A 164 -13.82 10.62 -1.55
N SER A 165 -14.30 10.71 -2.79
CA SER A 165 -13.64 11.53 -3.78
C SER A 165 -14.64 12.61 -4.21
N PRO A 166 -14.51 13.87 -3.76
CA PRO A 166 -15.24 14.94 -4.42
C PRO A 166 -14.76 14.91 -5.87
N ILE A 167 -15.68 14.62 -6.79
CA ILE A 167 -15.45 14.83 -8.21
C ILE A 167 -14.97 16.28 -8.30
N ARG A 168 -13.68 16.49 -8.58
CA ARG A 168 -13.24 17.75 -9.16
C ARG A 168 -13.94 17.80 -10.51
N ALA A 169 -15.14 18.38 -10.51
CA ALA A 169 -15.82 18.73 -11.73
C ALA A 169 -14.82 19.56 -12.52
N TYR A 170 -14.25 18.96 -13.56
CA TYR A 170 -13.50 19.71 -14.54
C TYR A 170 -14.52 20.64 -15.19
N THR A 171 -14.65 21.87 -14.66
CA THR A 171 -15.29 22.94 -15.40
C THR A 171 -14.41 23.16 -16.60
N LEU A 172 -14.84 22.65 -17.76
CA LEU A 172 -14.19 22.91 -19.03
C LEU A 172 -14.05 24.44 -19.14
N PRO A 173 -12.84 24.97 -19.38
CA PRO A 173 -12.68 26.39 -19.63
C PRO A 173 -13.51 26.75 -20.87
N PRO A 174 -14.17 27.92 -20.90
CA PRO A 174 -15.02 28.31 -22.02
C PRO A 174 -14.19 28.29 -23.30
N GLU A 175 -14.69 27.59 -24.29
CA GLU A 175 -14.08 27.42 -25.60
C GLU A 175 -13.83 28.80 -26.21
N ARG A 176 -12.56 29.16 -26.41
CA ARG A 176 -12.21 30.39 -27.12
C ARG A 176 -12.78 30.28 -28.53
N ALA A 177 -13.78 31.10 -28.83
CA ALA A 177 -14.31 31.29 -30.18
C ALA A 177 -13.12 31.58 -31.12
N LYS A 178 -12.95 30.73 -32.14
CA LYS A 178 -11.98 30.96 -33.21
C LYS A 178 -12.38 32.23 -33.96
N GLU A 179 -11.52 33.24 -33.94
CA GLU A 179 -11.61 34.36 -34.87
C GLU A 179 -11.52 33.83 -36.32
N PRO A 180 -12.39 34.28 -37.23
CA PRO A 180 -12.36 33.81 -38.61
C PRO A 180 -11.09 34.33 -39.30
N ALA A 181 -10.35 33.40 -39.90
CA ALA A 181 -9.20 33.68 -40.74
C ALA A 181 -9.65 34.47 -41.99
N ASP A 182 -9.17 35.71 -42.10
CA ASP A 182 -9.31 36.55 -43.28
C ASP A 182 -8.67 35.86 -44.49
N THR A 183 -9.52 35.38 -45.40
CA THR A 183 -9.11 34.68 -46.62
C THR A 183 -9.42 35.59 -47.80
N SER A 184 -8.56 36.57 -48.05
CA SER A 184 -8.62 37.39 -49.27
C SER A 184 -7.72 36.78 -50.36
N PRO A 185 -8.27 36.24 -51.47
CA PRO A 185 -7.45 35.74 -52.57
C PRO A 185 -7.00 36.88 -53.48
N ARG A 186 -5.69 37.01 -53.68
CA ARG A 186 -5.10 37.82 -54.75
C ARG A 186 -5.21 37.06 -56.07
N LEU A 187 -5.97 37.60 -57.03
CA LEU A 187 -5.88 37.23 -58.44
C LEU A 187 -5.39 38.42 -59.26
N VAL A 188 -4.26 38.20 -59.91
CA VAL A 188 -3.61 39.05 -60.92
C VAL A 188 -4.11 38.60 -62.29
N SER A 189 -4.61 39.52 -63.13
CA SER A 189 -4.13 39.77 -64.51
C SER A 189 -5.11 40.56 -65.40
N ARG A 190 -4.65 41.76 -65.81
CA ARG A 190 -4.38 42.19 -67.21
C ARG A 190 -5.52 42.29 -68.26
N ALA A 191 -5.71 43.55 -68.72
CA ALA A 191 -5.80 44.06 -70.11
C ALA A 191 -7.07 43.99 -70.99
N GLU A 192 -7.38 45.19 -71.51
CA GLU A 192 -7.66 45.57 -72.91
C GLU A 192 -9.10 45.62 -73.50
N ARG A 193 -9.33 46.75 -74.21
CA ARG A 193 -10.31 47.07 -75.28
C ARG A 193 -11.75 47.31 -74.80
N ARG A 194 -12.43 48.43 -75.14
CA ARG A 194 -12.48 49.24 -76.37
C ARG A 194 -12.91 50.67 -76.05
#